data_AF-A0A3D3B0C7-F1
#
_entry.id   AF-A0A3D3B0C7-F1
#
_cell.length_a   1.000
_cell.length_b   1.000
_cell.length_c   1.000
_cell.angle_alpha   90.00
_cell.angle_beta   90.00
_cell.angle_gamma   90.00
#
_symmetry.space_group_name_H-M   'P 1'
#
loop_
_entity.id
_entity.type
_entity.pdbx_description
1 polymer ?
#
loop_
_entity_poly.entity_id
_entity_poly.type
_entity_poly.pdbx_seq_one_letter_code
_entity_poly.pdbx_strand_id
1 'polypeptide(L)'
;VKNMITGAAQMDGGILVVSAADGPMPQTREHILLARQVGVPALVVYLNKVDMVDDPELLDLVELEVRELLSKYEFPGDEIPIVKGSALAALEGRDEEMGKKSIEALMQVVDDYIPQPDRPKDKPFLMPIEDV
;
A
#
# COMPACT_ATOMS: atom_id res chain seq x y z
N VAL A 1 12.53 -1.93 8.47
CA VAL A 1 13.85 -1.41 8.01
C VAL A 1 14.83 -2.51 7.58
N LYS A 2 15.25 -3.46 8.45
CA LYS A 2 16.27 -4.49 8.10
C LYS A 2 16.00 -5.28 6.81
N ASN A 3 14.76 -5.72 6.58
CA ASN A 3 14.41 -6.53 5.40
C ASN A 3 14.39 -5.72 4.09
N MET A 4 14.20 -4.41 4.15
CA MET A 4 14.14 -3.50 3.00
C MET A 4 15.54 -3.15 2.48
N ILE A 5 16.53 -3.05 3.39
CA ILE A 5 17.89 -2.64 3.05
C ILE A 5 18.76 -3.80 2.52
N THR A 6 18.49 -5.03 2.96
CA THR A 6 19.28 -6.21 2.54
C THR A 6 18.94 -6.72 1.15
N GLY A 7 17.97 -6.11 0.45
CA GLY A 7 17.49 -6.61 -0.85
C GLY A 7 16.88 -8.02 -0.79
N ALA A 8 16.60 -8.53 0.42
CA ALA A 8 16.05 -9.87 0.62
C ALA A 8 14.61 -10.01 0.12
N ALA A 9 13.93 -8.89 -0.10
CA ALA A 9 12.65 -8.81 -0.78
C ALA A 9 12.74 -7.71 -1.82
N GLN A 10 12.84 -8.07 -3.11
CA GLN A 10 12.41 -7.17 -4.17
C GLN A 10 10.90 -6.96 -3.97
N MET A 11 10.49 -5.70 -3.80
CA MET A 11 9.10 -5.34 -3.61
C MET A 11 8.59 -4.75 -4.91
N ASP A 12 7.71 -5.50 -5.59
CA ASP A 12 7.04 -5.04 -6.81
C ASP A 12 5.94 -4.01 -6.52
N GLY A 13 5.52 -3.90 -5.26
CA GLY A 13 4.64 -2.87 -4.77
C GLY A 13 4.40 -2.98 -3.27
N GLY A 14 3.69 -2.03 -2.69
CA GLY A 14 3.42 -1.99 -1.25
C GLY A 14 2.02 -1.51 -0.91
N ILE A 15 1.46 -2.04 0.17
CA ILE A 15 0.19 -1.57 0.73
C ILE A 15 0.51 -0.67 1.94
N LEU A 16 0.16 0.61 1.84
CA LEU A 16 0.27 1.58 2.92
C LEU A 16 -1.03 1.61 3.73
N VAL A 17 -1.00 1.05 4.94
CA VAL A 17 -2.16 1.07 5.84
C VAL A 17 -2.12 2.33 6.70
N VAL A 18 -3.16 3.16 6.61
CA VAL A 18 -3.32 4.38 7.40
C VAL A 18 -4.61 4.27 8.21
N SER A 19 -4.58 4.68 9.47
CA SER A 19 -5.77 4.72 10.32
C SER A 19 -6.59 5.95 9.98
N ALA A 20 -7.86 5.78 9.60
CA ALA A 20 -8.79 6.88 9.36
C ALA A 20 -9.04 7.71 10.63
N ALA A 21 -8.98 7.09 11.81
CA ALA A 21 -9.19 7.77 13.08
C ALA A 21 -7.97 8.57 13.56
N ASP A 22 -6.76 8.08 13.27
CA ASP A 22 -5.50 8.67 13.78
C ASP A 22 -4.78 9.54 12.74
N GLY A 23 -5.12 9.38 11.46
CA GLY A 23 -4.49 10.06 10.35
C GLY A 23 -3.02 9.63 10.11
N PRO A 24 -2.27 10.40 9.31
CA PRO A 24 -0.89 10.09 8.97
C PRO A 24 0.09 10.34 10.13
N MET A 25 0.54 9.25 10.74
CA MET A 25 1.53 9.26 11.83
C MET A 25 2.98 9.43 11.32
N PRO A 26 3.95 9.79 12.21
CA PRO A 26 5.37 9.89 11.84
C PRO A 26 5.93 8.60 11.21
N GLN A 27 5.43 7.43 11.63
CA GLN A 27 5.79 6.13 11.07
C GLN A 27 5.35 5.99 9.60
N THR A 28 4.18 6.53 9.23
CA THR A 28 3.69 6.56 7.85
C THR A 28 4.68 7.29 6.95
N ARG A 29 5.23 8.41 7.44
CA ARG A 29 6.24 9.20 6.72
C ARG A 29 7.54 8.43 6.53
N GLU A 30 8.00 7.74 7.57
CA GLU A 30 9.22 6.93 7.52
C GLU A 30 9.07 5.75 6.54
N HIS A 31 7.92 5.08 6.51
CA HIS A 31 7.65 4.00 5.57
C HIS A 31 7.57 4.48 4.11
N ILE A 32 6.95 5.63 3.85
CA ILE A 32 6.92 6.22 2.49
C ILE A 32 8.35 6.56 2.04
N LEU A 33 9.15 7.17 2.92
CA LEU A 33 10.55 7.49 2.64
C LEU A 33 11.37 6.24 2.35
N LEU A 34 11.19 5.17 3.13
CA LEU A 34 11.88 3.90 2.92
C LEU A 34 11.43 3.22 1.61
N ALA A 35 10.13 3.22 1.31
CA ALA A 35 9.60 2.69 0.06
C ALA A 35 10.23 3.39 -1.15
N ARG A 36 10.40 4.71 -1.07
CA ARG A 36 11.12 5.49 -2.09
C ARG A 36 12.59 5.09 -2.19
N GLN A 37 13.29 4.96 -1.07
CA GLN A 37 14.72 4.59 -1.04
C GLN A 37 14.99 3.19 -1.58
N VAL A 38 14.05 2.26 -1.37
CA VAL A 38 14.14 0.88 -1.85
C VAL A 38 13.68 0.77 -3.31
N GLY A 39 13.05 1.81 -3.85
CA GLY A 39 12.61 1.85 -5.25
C GLY A 39 11.32 1.07 -5.50
N VAL A 40 10.40 1.06 -4.52
CA VAL A 40 9.07 0.44 -4.70
C VAL A 40 8.33 1.17 -5.81
N PRO A 41 7.92 0.49 -6.90
CA PRO A 41 7.42 1.15 -8.11
C PRO A 41 5.95 1.58 -8.00
N ALA A 42 5.14 0.86 -7.21
CA ALA A 42 3.72 1.15 -7.02
C ALA A 42 3.31 1.02 -5.55
N LEU A 43 2.45 1.92 -5.08
CA LEU A 43 1.87 1.89 -3.74
C LEU A 43 0.34 1.95 -3.83
N VAL A 44 -0.32 1.20 -2.96
CA VAL A 44 -1.78 1.25 -2.77
C VAL A 44 -2.05 1.64 -1.33
N VAL A 45 -3.00 2.54 -1.07
CA VAL A 45 -3.33 2.98 0.29
C VAL A 45 -4.60 2.28 0.76
N TYR A 46 -4.57 1.80 2.00
CA TYR A 46 -5.75 1.30 2.70
C TYR A 46 -6.04 2.16 3.93
N LEU A 47 -7.13 2.92 3.89
CA LEU A 47 -7.67 3.67 5.02
C LEU A 47 -8.46 2.72 5.91
N ASN A 48 -7.83 2.28 7.00
CA ASN A 48 -8.37 1.33 7.96
C ASN A 48 -9.13 2.04 9.10
N LYS A 49 -9.95 1.28 9.84
CA LYS A 49 -10.78 1.76 10.96
C LYS A 49 -11.88 2.75 10.56
N VAL A 50 -12.42 2.63 9.36
CA VAL A 50 -13.58 3.46 8.93
C VAL A 50 -14.81 3.21 9.83
N ASP A 51 -14.90 2.04 10.46
CA ASP A 51 -15.92 1.72 11.47
C ASP A 51 -15.87 2.59 12.73
N MET A 52 -14.76 3.30 12.97
CA MET A 52 -14.61 4.21 14.10
C MET A 52 -14.85 5.68 13.75
N VAL A 53 -15.07 5.99 12.47
CA VAL A 53 -15.23 7.36 11.97
C VAL A 53 -16.59 7.49 11.28
N ASP A 54 -17.53 8.12 11.97
CA ASP A 54 -18.90 8.28 11.48
C ASP A 54 -19.07 9.49 10.53
N ASP A 55 -18.06 10.36 10.43
CA ASP A 55 -18.10 11.60 9.65
C ASP A 55 -17.38 11.44 8.30
N PRO A 56 -18.12 11.49 7.16
CA PRO A 56 -17.52 11.44 5.83
C PRO A 56 -16.56 12.58 5.54
N GLU A 57 -16.77 13.78 6.11
CA GLU A 57 -15.91 14.93 5.87
C GLU A 57 -14.51 14.73 6.47
N LEU A 58 -14.43 14.05 7.62
CA LEU A 58 -13.15 13.67 8.24
C LEU A 58 -12.40 12.64 7.38
N LEU A 59 -13.10 11.69 6.77
CA LEU A 59 -12.48 10.69 5.90
C LEU A 59 -11.86 11.33 4.65
N ASP A 60 -12.55 12.30 4.06
CA ASP A 60 -12.06 13.01 2.88
C ASP A 60 -10.89 13.94 3.22
N LEU A 61 -10.90 14.55 4.41
CA LEU A 61 -9.76 15.32 4.93
C LEU A 61 -8.52 14.44 5.10
N VAL A 62 -8.67 13.27 5.74
CA VAL A 62 -7.55 12.34 5.95
C VAL A 62 -7.04 11.80 4.61
N GLU A 63 -7.93 11.53 3.66
CA GLU A 63 -7.53 11.15 2.31
C GLU A 63 -6.67 12.21 1.64
N LEU A 64 -7.08 13.48 1.72
CA LEU A 64 -6.34 14.61 1.16
C LEU A 64 -4.96 14.76 1.82
N GLU A 65 -4.88 14.65 3.15
CA GLU A 65 -3.59 14.68 3.87
C GLU A 65 -2.65 13.56 3.44
N VAL A 66 -3.17 12.35 3.20
CA VAL A 66 -2.38 11.22 2.72
C VAL A 66 -1.87 11.46 1.30
N ARG A 67 -2.72 11.98 0.40
CA ARG A 67 -2.32 12.34 -0.97
C ARG A 67 -1.23 13.40 -0.98
N GLU A 68 -1.36 14.45 -0.17
CA GLU A 68 -0.33 15.49 -0.02
C GLU A 68 0.99 14.91 0.51
N LEU A 69 0.91 13.97 1.45
CA LEU A 69 2.09 13.29 1.98
C LEU A 69 2.81 12.45 0.92
N LEU A 70 2.07 11.72 0.11
CA LEU A 70 2.62 10.93 -1.00
C LEU A 70 3.28 11.84 -2.03
N SER A 71 2.60 12.91 -2.45
CA SER A 71 3.11 13.90 -3.39
C SER A 71 4.37 14.60 -2.87
N LYS A 72 4.44 14.88 -1.56
CA LYS A 72 5.64 15.46 -0.92
C LYS A 72 6.88 14.56 -1.01
N TYR A 73 6.69 13.23 -1.05
CA TYR A 73 7.77 12.25 -1.16
C TYR A 73 7.94 11.72 -2.60
N GLU A 74 7.49 12.48 -3.60
CA GLU A 74 7.64 12.18 -5.03
C GLU A 74 6.90 10.90 -5.50
N PHE A 75 5.85 10.51 -4.78
CA PHE A 75 4.89 9.53 -5.27
C PHE A 75 3.71 10.21 -5.97
N PRO A 76 3.07 9.58 -6.96
CA PRO A 76 1.92 10.15 -7.65
C PRO A 76 0.67 10.07 -6.77
N GLY A 77 0.55 10.94 -5.77
CA GLY A 77 -0.53 10.92 -4.78
C GLY A 77 -1.94 11.02 -5.39
N ASP A 78 -2.07 11.63 -6.56
CA ASP A 78 -3.35 11.75 -7.27
C ASP A 78 -3.77 10.46 -7.99
N GLU A 79 -2.79 9.66 -8.45
CA GLU A 79 -3.01 8.42 -9.20
C GLU A 79 -3.03 7.19 -8.29
N ILE A 80 -2.47 7.29 -7.08
CA ILE A 80 -2.44 6.19 -6.13
C ILE A 80 -3.86 5.89 -5.66
N PRO A 81 -4.33 4.64 -5.83
CA PRO A 81 -5.66 4.26 -5.41
C PRO A 81 -5.73 4.13 -3.88
N ILE A 82 -6.82 4.64 -3.31
CA ILE A 82 -7.09 4.67 -1.88
C ILE A 82 -8.38 3.90 -1.63
N VAL A 83 -8.29 2.83 -0.83
CA VAL A 83 -9.44 2.00 -0.45
C VAL A 83 -9.79 2.26 1.00
N LYS A 84 -11.06 2.57 1.27
CA LYS A 84 -11.61 2.84 2.61
C LYS A 84 -12.25 1.55 3.15
N GLY A 85 -11.93 1.16 4.38
CA GLY A 85 -12.51 -0.05 4.98
C GLY A 85 -12.15 -0.28 6.44
N SER A 86 -12.60 -1.43 6.95
CA SER A 86 -12.29 -1.92 8.28
C SER A 86 -11.76 -3.35 8.22
N ALA A 87 -10.46 -3.51 8.43
CA ALA A 87 -9.84 -4.83 8.51
C ALA A 87 -10.35 -5.64 9.71
N LEU A 88 -10.74 -4.97 10.81
CA LEU A 88 -11.32 -5.61 11.98
C LEU A 88 -12.71 -6.18 11.65
N ALA A 89 -13.57 -5.39 11.03
CA ALA A 89 -14.90 -5.84 10.63
C ALA A 89 -14.84 -7.00 9.63
N ALA A 90 -13.82 -7.00 8.75
CA ALA A 90 -13.55 -8.10 7.83
C ALA A 90 -13.14 -9.40 8.56
N LEU A 91 -12.28 -9.29 9.57
CA LEU A 91 -11.79 -10.43 10.34
C LEU A 91 -12.87 -11.04 11.24
N GLU A 92 -13.70 -10.20 11.83
CA GLU A 92 -14.75 -10.62 12.76
C GLU A 92 -16.09 -10.94 12.07
N GLY A 93 -16.20 -10.66 10.78
CA GLY A 93 -17.42 -10.89 10.00
C GLY A 93 -18.62 -10.05 10.46
N ARG A 94 -18.38 -8.92 11.12
CA ARG A 94 -19.44 -8.04 11.64
C ARG A 94 -20.12 -7.22 10.56
N ASP A 95 -19.36 -6.81 9.54
CA ASP A 95 -19.84 -5.97 8.44
C ASP A 95 -19.20 -6.44 7.12
N GLU A 96 -20.02 -6.98 6.22
CA GLU A 96 -19.55 -7.45 4.92
C GLU A 96 -19.21 -6.29 3.96
N GLU A 97 -19.88 -5.13 4.06
CA GLU A 97 -19.64 -4.00 3.18
C GLU A 97 -18.34 -3.28 3.55
N MET A 98 -18.21 -2.88 4.81
CA MET A 98 -17.00 -2.16 5.25
C MET A 98 -15.83 -3.11 5.50
N GLY A 99 -16.09 -4.39 5.73
CA GLY A 99 -15.07 -5.41 5.98
C GLY A 99 -14.69 -6.20 4.73
N LYS A 100 -15.46 -7.25 4.42
CA LYS A 100 -15.07 -8.22 3.39
C LYS A 100 -14.95 -7.59 1.99
N LYS A 101 -15.93 -6.77 1.59
CA LYS A 101 -15.91 -6.10 0.28
C LYS A 101 -14.78 -5.09 0.15
N SER A 102 -14.40 -4.39 1.23
CA SER A 102 -13.28 -3.45 1.19
C SER A 102 -11.94 -4.17 1.00
N ILE A 103 -11.76 -5.37 1.58
CA ILE A 103 -10.59 -6.21 1.32
C ILE A 103 -10.60 -6.76 -0.12
N GLU A 104 -11.75 -7.22 -0.61
CA GLU A 104 -11.87 -7.67 -2.01
C GLU A 104 -11.56 -6.53 -2.99
N ALA A 105 -12.05 -5.32 -2.72
CA ALA A 105 -11.74 -4.12 -3.50
C ALA A 105 -10.25 -3.74 -3.41
N LEU A 106 -9.64 -3.84 -2.22
CA LEU A 106 -8.21 -3.63 -2.04
C LEU A 106 -7.39 -4.59 -2.89
N MET A 107 -7.76 -5.87 -2.92
CA MET A 107 -7.07 -6.87 -3.73
C MET A 107 -7.24 -6.62 -5.23
N GLN A 108 -8.44 -6.24 -5.68
CA GLN A 108 -8.66 -5.86 -7.09
C GLN A 108 -7.80 -4.67 -7.50
N VAL A 109 -7.77 -3.63 -6.67
CA VAL A 109 -6.95 -2.44 -6.89
C VAL A 109 -5.46 -2.80 -6.94
N VAL A 110 -5.01 -3.70 -6.07
CA VAL A 110 -3.63 -4.21 -6.09
C VAL A 110 -3.33 -4.93 -7.40
N ASP A 111 -4.22 -5.80 -7.86
CA ASP A 111 -4.07 -6.54 -9.12
C ASP A 111 -4.06 -5.61 -10.34
N ASP A 112 -4.86 -4.55 -10.33
CA ASP A 112 -4.97 -3.58 -11.44
C ASP A 112 -3.86 -2.53 -11.47
N TYR A 113 -3.39 -2.08 -10.29
CA TYR A 113 -2.45 -0.97 -10.17
C TYR A 113 -1.00 -1.41 -10.04
N ILE A 114 -0.71 -2.55 -9.40
CA ILE A 114 0.66 -3.02 -9.22
C ILE A 114 1.10 -3.78 -10.49
N PRO A 115 2.05 -3.26 -11.28
CA PRO A 115 2.47 -3.93 -12.50
C PRO A 115 3.16 -5.25 -12.17
N GLN A 116 2.89 -6.28 -12.98
CA GLN A 116 3.68 -7.50 -12.88
C GLN A 116 5.13 -7.23 -13.28
N PRO A 117 6.11 -7.70 -12.50
CA PRO A 117 7.51 -7.48 -12.82
C PRO A 117 7.89 -8.20 -14.12
N ASP A 118 8.57 -7.46 -15.00
CA ASP A 118 9.08 -8.02 -16.24
C ASP A 118 10.12 -9.10 -15.97
N ARG A 119 9.81 -10.32 -16.40
CA ARG A 119 10.78 -11.41 -16.35
C ARG A 119 11.86 -11.14 -17.40
N PRO A 120 13.15 -11.17 -17.04
CA PRO A 120 14.23 -10.86 -17.96
C PRO A 120 14.47 -12.00 -18.95
N LYS A 121 13.58 -12.16 -19.94
CA LYS A 121 13.64 -13.20 -20.99
C LYS A 121 14.59 -12.81 -22.13
N ASP A 122 14.76 -11.52 -22.38
CA ASP A 122 15.59 -10.98 -23.46
C ASP A 122 17.03 -10.69 -23.02
N LYS A 123 17.35 -10.93 -21.74
CA LYS A 123 18.71 -10.78 -21.21
C LYS A 123 19.52 -12.05 -21.51
N PRO A 124 20.86 -11.96 -21.63
CA PRO A 124 21.71 -13.14 -21.72
C PRO A 124 21.39 -14.12 -20.59
N PHE A 125 21.28 -15.40 -20.94
CA PHE A 125 21.03 -16.45 -19.98
C PHE A 125 22.13 -16.45 -18.90
N LEU A 126 21.71 -16.37 -17.64
CA LEU A 126 22.58 -16.41 -16.48
C LEU A 126 22.04 -17.47 -15.53
N MET A 127 22.82 -18.52 -15.31
CA MET A 127 22.52 -19.60 -14.38
C MET A 127 23.69 -19.71 -13.40
N PRO A 128 23.49 -19.31 -12.13
CA PRO A 128 24.45 -19.60 -11.07
C PRO A 128 24.53 -21.12 -10.89
N ILE A 129 25.73 -21.68 -10.88
CA ILE A 129 25.94 -23.11 -10.61
C ILE A 129 25.83 -23.32 -9.10
N GLU A 130 24.88 -24.13 -8.64
CA GLU A 130 24.69 -24.43 -7.22
C GLU A 130 25.46 -25.68 -6.75
N ASP A 131 25.55 -26.72 -7.58
CA ASP A 131 26.31 -27.95 -7.32
C ASP A 131 26.68 -28.65 -8.65
N VAL A 132 27.60 -29.64 -8.64
CA VAL A 132 28.09 -30.39 -9.83
C VAL A 132 27.52 -31.80 -9.90
#